data_AF-A0A944S2L9-F1
#
_entry.id   AF-A0A944S2L9-F1
#
_cell.length_a   1.000
_cell.length_b   1.000
_cell.length_c   1.000
_cell.angle_alpha   90.00
_cell.angle_beta   90.00
_cell.angle_gamma   90.00
#
_symmetry.space_group_name_H-M   'P 1'
#
loop_
_entity.id
_entity.type
_entity.pdbx_description
1 polymer ?
#
loop_
_entity_poly.entity_id
_entity_poly.type
_entity_poly.pdbx_seq_one_letter_code
_entity_poly.pdbx_strand_id
1 'polypeptide(L)'
;TGAIGELHSLDLRVTVHTPWHLWSFLQGIPRLEILYHSIHYIDLVRSFFGEPNGIYAKTTRHPACPDLAATRTGILFDYGEMVAANIVTTHGHDFGHRHQESYIRWEGTTGAIVARMGVLMDYPRGTDDLLEICRHGKQGPESWEQIPLQGTWFPDAFIGTMASLMNHVDDPTNDLPTHYEDAFRTMAVVEAAYESSATGGTPIPATPT
;
A
#
# COMPACT_ATOMS: atom_id res chain seq x y z
N THR A 1 -9.37 14.36 -13.34
CA THR A 1 -8.63 15.32 -14.19
C THR A 1 -7.76 14.65 -15.25
N GLY A 2 -7.56 13.31 -15.27
CA GLY A 2 -6.78 12.63 -16.32
C GLY A 2 -5.33 13.11 -16.41
N ALA A 3 -4.80 13.70 -15.33
CA ALA A 3 -3.60 14.53 -15.37
C ALA A 3 -2.31 13.79 -15.73
N ILE A 4 -2.29 12.46 -15.56
CA ILE A 4 -1.16 11.58 -15.88
C ILE A 4 -1.49 10.59 -17.01
N GLY A 5 -2.63 10.76 -17.70
CA GLY A 5 -3.07 9.85 -18.75
C GLY A 5 -3.60 8.53 -18.19
N GLU A 6 -3.38 7.45 -18.96
CA GLU A 6 -3.77 6.09 -18.59
C GLU A 6 -2.77 5.54 -17.57
N LEU A 7 -3.26 5.12 -16.40
CA LEU A 7 -2.43 4.56 -15.34
C LEU A 7 -1.95 3.15 -15.73
N HIS A 8 -0.66 2.87 -15.59
CA HIS A 8 -0.07 1.56 -15.91
C HIS A 8 0.85 1.03 -14.82
N SER A 9 1.23 1.85 -13.83
CA SER A 9 2.10 1.42 -12.74
C SER A 9 1.68 1.99 -11.39
N LEU A 10 1.70 1.15 -10.35
CA LEU A 10 1.54 1.55 -8.95
C LEU A 10 2.55 0.80 -8.06
N ASP A 11 3.54 1.52 -7.54
CA ASP A 11 4.61 0.99 -6.71
C ASP A 11 4.48 1.53 -5.28
N LEU A 12 4.38 0.63 -4.30
CA LEU A 12 4.20 0.99 -2.90
C LEU A 12 5.31 0.39 -2.05
N ARG A 13 5.97 1.26 -1.27
CA ARG A 13 7.14 0.89 -0.47
C ARG A 13 7.03 1.44 0.93
N VAL A 14 7.21 0.57 1.92
CA VAL A 14 7.34 0.94 3.34
C VAL A 14 8.54 0.22 3.92
N THR A 15 9.58 0.96 4.27
CA THR A 15 10.76 0.46 5.01
C THR A 15 10.92 1.34 6.24
N VAL A 16 10.41 0.87 7.38
CA VAL A 16 10.34 1.67 8.62
C VAL A 16 10.72 0.86 9.85
N HIS A 17 10.97 1.54 10.96
CA HIS A 17 11.01 0.91 12.28
C HIS A 17 9.66 1.11 12.98
N THR A 18 8.86 0.04 13.05
CA THR A 18 7.56 0.12 13.73
C THR A 18 7.72 -0.17 15.23
N PRO A 19 7.28 0.75 16.12
CA PRO A 19 7.34 0.55 17.56
C PRO A 19 6.25 -0.42 18.05
N TRP A 20 6.39 -1.71 17.73
CA TRP A 20 5.38 -2.75 18.00
C TRP A 20 4.91 -2.85 19.45
N HIS A 21 5.71 -2.37 20.41
CA HIS A 21 5.33 -2.31 21.83
C HIS A 21 4.09 -1.44 22.09
N LEU A 22 3.73 -0.52 21.18
CA LEU A 22 2.49 0.26 21.26
C LEU A 22 1.24 -0.57 20.93
N TRP A 23 1.39 -1.75 20.32
CA TRP A 23 0.31 -2.66 19.92
C TRP A 23 0.53 -4.07 20.48
N SER A 24 0.67 -4.19 21.80
CA SER A 24 0.92 -5.47 22.48
C SER A 24 -0.13 -6.55 22.19
N PHE A 25 -1.37 -6.18 21.85
CA PHE A 25 -2.43 -7.12 21.46
C PHE A 25 -2.13 -7.88 20.15
N LEU A 26 -1.15 -7.43 19.35
CA LEU A 26 -0.72 -8.13 18.14
C LEU A 26 0.26 -9.29 18.43
N GLN A 27 0.72 -9.46 19.67
CA GLN A 27 1.59 -10.58 20.02
C GLN A 27 0.82 -11.90 20.02
N GLY A 28 1.41 -12.94 19.45
CA GLY A 28 0.83 -14.28 19.41
C GLY A 28 -0.30 -14.50 18.39
N ILE A 29 -0.74 -13.47 17.66
CA ILE A 29 -1.71 -13.65 16.57
C ILE A 29 -1.04 -14.35 15.37
N PRO A 30 -1.78 -15.18 14.60
CA PRO A 30 -1.19 -15.96 13.51
C PRO A 30 -0.86 -15.14 12.25
N ARG A 31 -1.51 -13.99 12.06
CA ARG A 31 -1.43 -13.16 10.86
C ARG A 31 -1.36 -11.69 11.28
N LEU A 32 -0.37 -10.96 10.77
CA LEU A 32 -0.10 -9.58 11.17
C LEU A 32 0.06 -8.64 9.97
N GLU A 33 1.19 -8.69 9.25
CA GLU A 33 1.53 -7.62 8.29
C GLU A 33 0.44 -7.37 7.23
N ILE A 34 -0.04 -8.39 6.52
CA ILE A 34 -1.04 -8.15 5.46
C ILE A 34 -2.36 -7.71 6.08
N LEU A 35 -2.87 -8.46 7.07
CA LEU A 35 -4.20 -8.24 7.62
C LEU A 35 -4.35 -6.90 8.37
N TYR A 36 -3.31 -6.43 9.04
CA TYR A 36 -3.36 -5.22 9.88
C TYR A 36 -2.70 -4.00 9.26
N HIS A 37 -1.98 -4.15 8.14
CA HIS A 37 -1.26 -3.05 7.50
C HIS A 37 -1.46 -3.04 5.99
N SER A 38 -0.95 -4.05 5.27
CA SER A 38 -1.01 -4.03 3.79
C SER A 38 -2.41 -4.20 3.20
N ILE A 39 -3.43 -4.54 3.99
CA ILE A 39 -4.84 -4.56 3.55
C ILE A 39 -5.26 -3.21 2.95
N HIS A 40 -4.80 -2.09 3.54
CA HIS A 40 -5.10 -0.75 3.04
C HIS A 40 -4.46 -0.49 1.67
N TYR A 41 -3.27 -1.04 1.44
CA TYR A 41 -2.57 -0.91 0.17
C TYR A 41 -3.12 -1.83 -0.90
N ILE A 42 -3.59 -3.03 -0.50
CA ILE A 42 -4.33 -3.94 -1.39
C ILE A 42 -5.60 -3.26 -1.87
N ASP A 43 -6.37 -2.67 -0.96
CA ASP A 43 -7.58 -1.92 -1.26
C ASP A 43 -7.29 -0.73 -2.20
N LEU A 44 -6.25 0.03 -1.90
CA LEU A 44 -5.80 1.15 -2.74
C LEU A 44 -5.47 0.69 -4.17
N VAL A 45 -4.68 -0.38 -4.34
CA VAL A 45 -4.35 -0.92 -5.66
C VAL A 45 -5.62 -1.33 -6.42
N ARG A 46 -6.55 -2.03 -5.74
CA ARG A 46 -7.85 -2.41 -6.33
C ARG A 46 -8.67 -1.20 -6.75
N SER A 47 -8.69 -0.13 -5.96
CA SER A 47 -9.45 1.08 -6.27
C SER A 47 -9.01 1.76 -7.59
N PHE A 48 -7.77 1.53 -8.03
CA PHE A 48 -7.24 2.08 -9.27
C PHE A 48 -7.35 1.11 -10.46
N PHE A 49 -7.13 -0.19 -10.25
CA PHE A 49 -7.03 -1.18 -11.34
C PHE A 49 -8.17 -2.21 -11.37
N GLY A 50 -9.09 -2.19 -10.41
CA GLY A 50 -10.13 -3.22 -10.27
C GLY A 50 -9.60 -4.49 -9.59
N GLU A 51 -10.12 -5.65 -9.98
CA GLU A 51 -9.70 -6.93 -9.40
C GLU A 51 -8.50 -7.52 -10.15
N PRO A 52 -7.44 -7.98 -9.45
CA PRO A 52 -6.35 -8.69 -10.10
C PRO A 52 -6.78 -10.09 -10.54
N ASN A 53 -6.17 -10.61 -11.62
CA ASN A 53 -6.33 -11.98 -12.06
C ASN A 53 -5.65 -12.99 -11.11
N GLY A 54 -4.62 -12.54 -10.38
CA GLY A 54 -3.82 -13.35 -9.47
C GLY A 54 -2.86 -12.52 -8.63
N ILE A 55 -2.17 -13.17 -7.70
CA ILE A 55 -1.24 -12.50 -6.77
C ILE A 55 -0.03 -13.40 -6.45
N TYR A 56 1.15 -12.79 -6.44
CA TYR A 56 2.39 -13.41 -5.98
C TYR A 56 2.82 -12.73 -4.70
N ALA A 57 2.82 -13.43 -3.58
CA ALA A 57 3.12 -12.82 -2.29
C ALA A 57 4.09 -13.66 -1.47
N LYS A 58 4.89 -12.98 -0.64
CA LYS A 58 5.70 -13.61 0.38
C LYS A 58 5.74 -12.76 1.63
N THR A 59 5.37 -13.37 2.75
CA THR A 59 5.51 -12.80 4.08
C THR A 59 6.70 -13.42 4.80
N THR A 60 7.45 -12.63 5.56
CA THR A 60 8.60 -13.11 6.35
C THR A 60 8.64 -12.49 7.75
N ARG A 61 9.05 -13.28 8.74
CA ARG A 61 9.23 -12.84 10.13
C ARG A 61 10.50 -12.04 10.30
N HIS A 62 10.55 -11.13 11.27
CA HIS A 62 11.76 -10.38 11.60
C HIS A 62 12.46 -10.97 12.83
N PRO A 63 13.79 -11.19 12.82
CA PRO A 63 14.49 -11.82 13.94
C PRO A 63 14.44 -11.03 15.25
N ALA A 64 14.35 -9.70 15.17
CA ALA A 64 14.20 -8.84 16.35
C ALA A 64 12.77 -8.80 16.94
N CYS A 65 11.81 -9.48 16.30
CA CYS A 65 10.42 -9.53 16.74
C CYS A 65 9.91 -10.98 16.82
N PRO A 66 10.53 -11.83 17.67
CA PRO A 66 10.26 -13.27 17.71
C PRO A 66 8.86 -13.63 18.23
N ASP A 67 8.14 -12.70 18.86
CA ASP A 67 6.79 -12.93 19.40
C ASP A 67 5.69 -12.48 18.42
N LEU A 68 6.08 -11.95 17.26
CA LEU A 68 5.16 -11.52 16.19
C LEU A 68 5.14 -12.55 15.05
N ALA A 69 4.01 -12.56 14.33
CA ALA A 69 3.93 -13.18 13.01
C ALA A 69 4.82 -12.42 12.00
N ALA A 70 4.64 -12.68 10.70
CA ALA A 70 5.39 -11.95 9.67
C ALA A 70 5.15 -10.43 9.79
N THR A 71 6.23 -9.66 9.69
CA THR A 71 6.28 -8.17 9.77
C THR A 71 6.93 -7.56 8.53
N ARG A 72 7.07 -8.36 7.47
CA ARG A 72 7.66 -7.96 6.19
C ARG A 72 6.93 -8.71 5.08
N THR A 73 6.61 -8.02 4.00
CA THR A 73 5.88 -8.62 2.88
C THR A 73 6.36 -8.05 1.55
N GLY A 74 6.38 -8.90 0.52
CA GLY A 74 6.37 -8.48 -0.87
C GLY A 74 5.13 -9.04 -1.55
N ILE A 75 4.42 -8.23 -2.32
CA ILE A 75 3.23 -8.57 -3.08
C ILE A 75 3.40 -8.03 -4.50
N LEU A 76 3.13 -8.86 -5.50
CA LEU A 76 2.97 -8.47 -6.90
C LEU A 76 1.57 -8.87 -7.35
N PHE A 77 0.86 -7.94 -7.99
CA PHE A 77 -0.49 -8.16 -8.51
C PHE A 77 -0.41 -8.52 -9.99
N ASP A 78 -1.16 -9.53 -10.41
CA ASP A 78 -1.28 -9.89 -11.82
C ASP A 78 -2.52 -9.21 -12.41
N TYR A 79 -2.28 -8.14 -13.18
CA TYR A 79 -3.27 -7.46 -14.00
C TYR A 79 -3.04 -7.70 -15.51
N GLY A 80 -2.31 -8.76 -15.86
CA GLY A 80 -1.85 -9.03 -17.22
C GLY A 80 -0.53 -8.34 -17.55
N GLU A 81 -0.25 -8.18 -18.85
CA GLU A 81 1.10 -7.86 -19.35
C GLU A 81 1.49 -6.38 -19.26
N MET A 82 0.51 -5.48 -19.12
CA MET A 82 0.71 -4.04 -19.32
C MET A 82 0.59 -3.21 -18.04
N VAL A 83 0.19 -3.82 -16.92
CA VAL A 83 0.00 -3.13 -15.64
C VAL A 83 0.93 -3.73 -14.60
N ALA A 84 1.78 -2.89 -14.01
CA ALA A 84 2.67 -3.26 -12.93
C ALA A 84 2.14 -2.71 -11.60
N ALA A 85 1.78 -3.58 -10.66
CA ALA A 85 1.42 -3.15 -9.32
C ALA A 85 2.10 -4.02 -8.26
N ASN A 86 2.73 -3.38 -7.28
CA ASN A 86 3.44 -4.08 -6.21
C ASN A 86 3.44 -3.33 -4.88
N ILE A 87 3.49 -4.11 -3.80
CA ILE A 87 3.62 -3.63 -2.42
C ILE A 87 4.82 -4.31 -1.80
N VAL A 88 5.75 -3.55 -1.24
CA VAL A 88 6.88 -4.08 -0.48
C VAL A 88 6.98 -3.36 0.86
N THR A 89 6.85 -4.12 1.94
CA THR A 89 6.86 -3.60 3.31
C THR A 89 7.89 -4.29 4.18
N THR A 90 8.53 -3.53 5.07
CA THR A 90 9.37 -4.03 6.15
C THR A 90 9.29 -3.08 7.33
N HIS A 91 8.95 -3.65 8.49
CA HIS A 91 8.73 -2.90 9.72
C HIS A 91 9.89 -3.00 10.74
N GLY A 92 11.00 -3.62 10.33
CA GLY A 92 12.16 -3.88 11.19
C GLY A 92 13.39 -3.00 10.92
N HIS A 93 13.27 -1.89 10.19
CA HIS A 93 14.41 -1.05 9.80
C HIS A 93 14.93 -0.19 10.97
N ASP A 94 15.61 -0.80 11.93
CA ASP A 94 16.11 -0.14 13.15
C ASP A 94 17.53 0.45 13.00
N PHE A 95 17.73 1.29 11.98
CA PHE A 95 19.02 1.91 11.67
C PHE A 95 18.97 3.44 11.63
N GLY A 96 18.05 4.02 12.41
CA GLY A 96 17.75 5.45 12.43
C GLY A 96 16.83 5.90 11.30
N HIS A 97 16.62 7.22 11.19
CA HIS A 97 15.60 7.79 10.29
C HIS A 97 16.05 7.97 8.84
N ARG A 98 17.36 8.11 8.58
CA ARG A 98 17.91 8.58 7.28
C ARG A 98 17.55 7.69 6.07
N HIS A 99 17.32 6.40 6.29
CA HIS A 99 17.02 5.42 5.23
C HIS A 99 15.70 4.67 5.48
N GLN A 100 14.82 5.27 6.28
CA GLN A 100 13.43 4.89 6.25
C GLN A 100 12.75 5.53 5.03
N GLU A 101 11.81 4.81 4.44
CA GLU A 101 11.08 5.22 3.25
C GLU A 101 9.63 4.76 3.37
N SER A 102 8.72 5.60 2.88
CA SER A 102 7.29 5.34 2.91
C SER A 102 6.66 6.13 1.76
N TYR A 103 6.43 5.46 0.63
CA TYR A 103 5.90 6.13 -0.56
C TYR A 103 4.91 5.27 -1.34
N ILE A 104 4.11 5.97 -2.13
CA ILE A 104 3.29 5.42 -3.19
C ILE A 104 3.66 6.19 -4.46
N ARG A 105 3.93 5.48 -5.55
CA ARG A 105 4.20 6.07 -6.86
C ARG A 105 3.19 5.55 -7.87
N TRP A 106 2.52 6.48 -8.54
CA TRP A 106 1.65 6.19 -9.69
C TRP A 106 2.35 6.67 -10.94
N GLU A 107 2.40 5.83 -11.98
CA GLU A 107 2.88 6.24 -13.29
C GLU A 107 1.80 5.96 -14.33
N GLY A 108 1.50 6.99 -15.12
CA GLY A 108 0.62 6.92 -16.26
C GLY A 108 1.35 7.24 -17.55
N THR A 109 0.63 7.20 -18.67
CA THR A 109 1.20 7.40 -20.01
C THR A 109 1.73 8.82 -20.23
N THR A 110 1.25 9.81 -19.47
CA THR A 110 1.63 11.22 -19.64
C THR A 110 2.03 11.89 -18.32
N GLY A 111 2.46 11.14 -17.32
CA GLY A 111 2.95 11.71 -16.07
C GLY A 111 3.08 10.71 -14.93
N ALA A 112 3.45 11.21 -13.76
CA ALA A 112 3.58 10.43 -12.55
C ALA A 112 3.20 11.25 -11.31
N ILE A 113 2.81 10.55 -10.26
CA ILE A 113 2.50 11.11 -8.93
C ILE A 113 3.32 10.35 -7.90
N VAL A 114 3.89 11.06 -6.93
CA VAL A 114 4.54 10.45 -5.76
C VAL A 114 3.89 11.01 -4.50
N ALA A 115 3.43 10.12 -3.63
CA ALA A 115 3.02 10.47 -2.28
C ALA A 115 4.04 9.93 -1.28
N ARG A 116 4.44 10.76 -0.31
CA ARG A 116 5.15 10.32 0.90
C ARG A 116 4.19 10.30 2.07
N MET A 117 4.24 9.18 2.76
CA MET A 117 3.38 8.77 3.85
C MET A 117 4.14 8.98 5.16
N GLY A 118 4.24 10.24 5.59
CA GLY A 118 5.19 10.74 6.56
C GLY A 118 4.98 10.19 7.97
N VAL A 119 3.72 9.98 8.39
CA VAL A 119 3.41 9.43 9.73
C VAL A 119 4.03 8.06 10.00
N LEU A 120 4.27 7.26 8.96
CA LEU A 120 4.89 5.93 9.10
C LEU A 120 6.39 6.04 9.38
N MET A 121 7.01 7.16 9.02
CA MET A 121 8.40 7.47 9.29
C MET A 121 8.46 8.28 10.59
N ASP A 122 9.08 7.76 11.66
CA ASP A 122 9.06 8.38 13.01
C ASP A 122 7.67 8.37 13.70
N TYR A 123 6.94 7.27 13.58
CA TYR A 123 5.66 7.09 14.28
C TYR A 123 5.82 7.21 15.82
N PRO A 124 4.90 7.91 16.55
CA PRO A 124 3.65 8.52 16.06
C PRO A 124 3.78 9.97 15.60
N ARG A 125 4.97 10.59 15.72
CA ARG A 125 5.15 12.01 15.36
C ARG A 125 5.05 12.23 13.86
N GLY A 126 5.66 11.32 13.09
CA GLY A 126 5.76 11.43 11.64
C GLY A 126 6.87 12.36 11.17
N THR A 127 7.22 12.22 9.89
CA THR A 127 7.88 13.25 9.09
C THR A 127 6.85 13.98 8.22
N ASP A 128 7.29 14.95 7.42
CA ASP A 128 6.40 15.67 6.50
C ASP A 128 5.76 14.73 5.46
N ASP A 129 4.44 14.83 5.31
CA ASP A 129 3.72 14.27 4.18
C ASP A 129 4.10 15.02 2.89
N LEU A 130 4.04 14.33 1.75
CA LEU A 130 4.37 14.90 0.45
C LEU A 130 3.40 14.38 -0.60
N LEU A 131 2.98 15.24 -1.51
CA LEU A 131 2.32 14.84 -2.74
C LEU A 131 2.93 15.67 -3.87
N GLU A 132 3.55 15.01 -4.83
CA GLU A 132 4.15 15.64 -6.00
C GLU A 132 3.57 15.06 -7.27
N ILE A 133 3.45 15.89 -8.30
CA ILE A 133 3.03 15.49 -9.64
C ILE A 133 4.03 15.98 -10.67
N CYS A 134 4.33 15.12 -11.65
CA CYS A 134 5.07 15.47 -12.85
C CYS A 134 4.20 15.09 -14.05
N ARG A 135 4.13 15.97 -15.04
CA ARG A 135 3.36 15.75 -16.28
C ARG A 135 4.32 15.73 -17.46
N HIS A 136 3.95 15.03 -18.52
CA HIS A 136 4.64 15.13 -19.80
C HIS A 136 4.08 16.30 -20.60
N GLY A 137 4.90 17.33 -20.75
CA GLY A 137 4.66 18.44 -21.66
C GLY A 137 5.10 18.11 -23.09
N LYS A 138 4.96 19.08 -24.00
CA LYS A 138 5.33 18.91 -25.42
C LYS A 138 6.82 18.60 -25.67
N GLN A 139 7.68 18.91 -24.71
CA GLN A 139 9.14 18.78 -24.81
C GLN A 139 9.72 17.68 -23.91
N GLY A 140 8.86 16.84 -23.30
CA GLY A 140 9.26 15.83 -22.32
C GLY A 140 8.69 16.11 -20.93
N PRO A 141 9.24 15.49 -19.87
CA PRO A 141 8.76 15.67 -18.51
C PRO A 141 8.96 17.11 -18.03
N GLU A 142 7.91 17.65 -17.42
CA GLU A 142 7.94 18.92 -16.70
C GLU A 142 8.61 18.73 -15.33
N SER A 143 8.88 19.83 -14.62
CA SER A 143 9.37 19.76 -13.24
C SER A 143 8.33 19.15 -12.31
N TRP A 144 8.77 18.41 -11.30
CA TRP A 144 7.91 17.99 -10.21
C TRP A 144 7.32 19.20 -9.49
N GLU A 145 6.01 19.17 -9.30
CA GLU A 145 5.22 20.19 -8.61
C GLU A 145 4.66 19.58 -7.34
N GLN A 146 4.98 20.17 -6.19
CA GLN A 146 4.37 19.79 -4.92
C GLN A 146 2.94 20.33 -4.83
N ILE A 147 1.99 19.44 -4.58
CA ILE A 147 0.60 19.77 -4.28
C ILE A 147 0.48 20.08 -2.80
N PRO A 148 0.03 21.28 -2.41
CA PRO A 148 -0.18 21.61 -1.01
C PRO A 148 -1.19 20.67 -0.36
N LEU A 149 -0.80 20.03 0.74
CA LEU A 149 -1.66 19.18 1.55
C LEU A 149 -2.22 19.99 2.73
N GLN A 150 -3.45 19.68 3.12
CA GLN A 150 -4.08 20.20 4.34
C GLN A 150 -4.43 19.03 5.26
N GLY A 151 -4.15 19.20 6.55
CA GLY A 151 -4.33 18.13 7.53
C GLY A 151 -3.14 17.17 7.59
N THR A 152 -3.37 16.06 8.26
CA THR A 152 -2.44 14.95 8.50
C THR A 152 -3.15 13.64 8.19
N TRP A 153 -2.41 12.60 7.82
CA TRP A 153 -3.00 11.34 7.37
C TRP A 153 -4.09 10.76 8.29
N PHE A 154 -3.75 10.31 9.49
CA PHE A 154 -4.62 9.36 10.22
C PHE A 154 -5.78 9.94 11.06
N PRO A 155 -5.91 11.25 11.34
CA PRO A 155 -7.19 11.80 11.76
C PRO A 155 -8.01 12.37 10.58
N ASP A 156 -7.39 13.06 9.63
CA ASP A 156 -8.15 13.82 8.63
C ASP A 156 -8.68 12.94 7.48
N ALA A 157 -8.04 11.79 7.20
CA ALA A 157 -8.55 10.82 6.23
C ALA A 157 -9.94 10.25 6.59
N PHE A 158 -10.32 10.27 7.88
CA PHE A 158 -11.63 9.81 8.30
C PHE A 158 -12.76 10.73 7.85
N ILE A 159 -12.48 12.02 7.63
CA ILE A 159 -13.50 13.00 7.21
C ILE A 159 -14.16 12.55 5.91
N GLY A 160 -13.37 12.11 4.93
CA GLY A 160 -13.88 11.64 3.64
C GLY A 160 -14.77 10.41 3.77
N THR A 161 -14.30 9.38 4.49
CA THR A 161 -15.07 8.13 4.68
C THR A 161 -16.38 8.39 5.43
N MET A 162 -16.33 9.21 6.49
CA MET A 162 -17.53 9.55 7.26
C MET A 162 -18.49 10.42 6.44
N ALA A 163 -17.99 11.35 5.64
CA ALA A 163 -18.83 12.16 4.75
C ALA A 163 -19.51 11.31 3.68
N SER A 164 -18.81 10.36 3.06
CA SER A 164 -19.41 9.40 2.11
C SER A 164 -20.53 8.58 2.77
N LEU A 165 -20.32 8.10 4.00
CA LEU A 165 -21.35 7.38 4.75
C LEU A 165 -22.57 8.27 5.04
N MET A 166 -22.35 9.49 5.54
CA MET A 166 -23.44 10.43 5.85
C MET A 166 -24.24 10.77 4.59
N ASN A 167 -23.57 11.06 3.46
CA ASN A 167 -24.23 11.34 2.18
C ASN A 167 -25.04 10.14 1.66
N HIS A 168 -24.55 8.91 1.84
CA HIS A 168 -25.28 7.70 1.45
C HIS A 168 -26.49 7.42 2.35
N VAL A 169 -26.39 7.74 3.65
CA VAL A 169 -27.54 7.64 4.57
C VAL A 169 -28.61 8.66 4.22
N ASP A 170 -28.22 9.87 3.84
CA ASP A 170 -29.16 10.93 3.43
C ASP A 170 -29.82 10.63 2.08
N ASP A 171 -29.07 10.06 1.13
CA ASP A 171 -29.57 9.61 -0.16
C ASP A 171 -28.87 8.29 -0.57
N PRO A 172 -29.58 7.14 -0.48
CA PRO A 172 -29.04 5.82 -0.83
C PRO A 172 -28.61 5.66 -2.30
N THR A 173 -28.92 6.62 -3.18
CA THR A 173 -28.43 6.62 -4.56
C THR A 173 -27.00 7.16 -4.69
N ASN A 174 -26.48 7.83 -3.66
CA ASN A 174 -25.08 8.23 -3.61
C ASN A 174 -24.18 7.00 -3.48
N ASP A 175 -23.04 7.01 -4.16
CA ASP A 175 -22.05 5.94 -4.03
C ASP A 175 -21.51 5.88 -2.59
N LEU A 176 -21.33 4.66 -2.09
CA LEU A 176 -20.58 4.38 -0.87
C LEU A 176 -19.30 3.61 -1.26
N PRO A 177 -18.17 4.31 -1.51
CA PRO A 177 -16.95 3.66 -2.01
C PRO A 177 -16.42 2.57 -1.08
N THR A 178 -16.65 2.71 0.23
CA THR A 178 -16.22 1.76 1.26
C THR A 178 -17.34 0.81 1.69
N HIS A 179 -18.28 0.48 0.79
CA HIS A 179 -19.36 -0.46 1.08
C HIS A 179 -18.78 -1.84 1.42
N TYR A 180 -19.42 -2.57 2.35
CA TYR A 180 -18.84 -3.79 2.93
C TYR A 180 -18.57 -4.91 1.91
N GLU A 181 -19.26 -4.90 0.78
CA GLU A 181 -19.17 -5.92 -0.26
C GLU A 181 -18.06 -5.61 -1.25
N ASP A 182 -17.60 -4.36 -1.33
CA ASP A 182 -16.27 -4.08 -1.88
C ASP A 182 -15.17 -4.50 -0.89
N ALA A 183 -15.36 -4.25 0.41
CA ALA A 183 -14.40 -4.71 1.43
C ALA A 183 -14.21 -6.25 1.42
N PHE A 184 -15.26 -7.03 1.11
CA PHE A 184 -15.13 -8.48 0.92
C PHE A 184 -14.20 -8.85 -0.24
N ARG A 185 -14.15 -8.05 -1.31
CA ARG A 185 -13.25 -8.29 -2.44
C ARG A 185 -11.80 -7.96 -2.06
N THR A 186 -11.56 -6.91 -1.29
CA THR A 186 -10.25 -6.67 -0.65
C THR A 186 -9.83 -7.87 0.20
N MET A 187 -10.73 -8.40 1.02
CA MET A 187 -10.45 -9.59 1.83
C MET A 187 -10.15 -10.84 0.98
N ALA A 188 -10.80 -11.02 -0.17
CA ALA A 188 -10.49 -12.10 -1.08
C ALA A 188 -9.03 -12.02 -1.59
N VAL A 189 -8.55 -10.81 -1.92
CA VAL A 189 -7.15 -10.60 -2.32
C VAL A 189 -6.18 -10.80 -1.14
N VAL A 190 -6.56 -10.40 0.08
CA VAL A 190 -5.79 -10.67 1.31
C VAL A 190 -5.60 -12.18 1.53
N GLU A 191 -6.68 -12.96 1.43
CA GLU A 191 -6.60 -14.41 1.60
C GLU A 191 -5.75 -15.06 0.50
N ALA A 192 -5.92 -14.65 -0.76
CA ALA A 192 -5.08 -15.11 -1.86
C ALA A 192 -3.59 -14.79 -1.65
N ALA A 193 -3.26 -13.63 -1.08
CA ALA A 193 -1.88 -13.26 -0.76
C ALA A 193 -1.28 -14.17 0.33
N TYR A 194 -2.05 -14.49 1.37
CA TYR A 194 -1.60 -15.44 2.40
C TYR A 194 -1.42 -16.85 1.84
N GLU A 195 -2.32 -17.30 0.97
CA GLU A 195 -2.21 -18.60 0.30
C GLU A 195 -0.97 -18.66 -0.60
N SER A 196 -0.75 -17.63 -1.44
CA SER A 196 0.44 -17.49 -2.29
C SER A 196 1.76 -17.56 -1.49
N SER A 197 1.82 -16.90 -0.31
CA SER A 197 2.97 -16.97 0.59
C SER A 197 3.21 -18.37 1.16
N ALA A 198 2.13 -19.12 1.41
CA ALA A 198 2.15 -20.45 2.00
C ALA A 198 2.52 -21.55 0.98
N THR A 199 2.07 -21.43 -0.27
CA THR A 199 2.41 -22.38 -1.35
C THR A 199 3.87 -22.29 -1.77
N GLY A 200 4.51 -21.14 -1.53
CA GLY A 200 5.92 -20.93 -1.86
C GLY A 200 6.14 -20.52 -3.32
N GLY A 201 7.39 -20.14 -3.62
CA GLY A 201 7.79 -19.73 -4.97
C GLY A 201 8.21 -20.91 -5.84
N THR A 202 8.35 -20.65 -7.13
CA THR A 202 8.90 -21.62 -8.11
C THR A 202 10.30 -22.08 -7.69
N PRO A 203 10.55 -23.39 -7.53
CA PRO A 203 11.87 -23.91 -7.17
C PRO A 203 12.92 -23.60 -8.24
N ILE A 204 14.14 -23.26 -7.81
CA ILE A 204 15.29 -23.14 -8.70
C ILE A 204 15.83 -24.54 -9.00
N PRO A 205 16.02 -24.94 -10.27
CA PRO A 205 16.62 -26.22 -10.61
C PRO A 205 17.99 -26.37 -9.93
N ALA A 206 18.18 -27.47 -9.19
CA ALA A 206 19.48 -27.78 -8.62
C ALA A 206 20.45 -28.13 -9.75
N THR A 207 21.68 -27.62 -9.69
CA THR A 207 22.77 -28.13 -10.52
C THR A 207 22.96 -29.62 -10.18
N PRO A 208 23.06 -30.53 -11.17
CA PRO A 208 23.43 -31.91 -10.89
C PRO A 208 24.75 -31.92 -10.12
N THR A 209 24.77 -32.51 -8.93
CA THR A 209 25.99 -32.78 -8.15
C THR A 209 26.87 -33.79 -8.86
#